data_AF-A0A8T6NBQ3-F1
#
_entry.id   AF-A0A8T6NBQ3-F1
#
_cell.length_a   1.000
_cell.length_b   1.000
_cell.length_c   1.000
_cell.angle_alpha   90.00
_cell.angle_beta   90.00
_cell.angle_gamma   90.00
#
_symmetry.space_group_name_H-M   'P 1'
#
loop_
_entity.id
_entity.type
_entity.pdbx_description
1 polymer ?
#
loop_
_entity_poly.entity_id
_entity_poly.type
_entity_poly.pdbx_seq_one_letter_code
_entity_poly.pdbx_strand_id
1 'polypeptide(L)'
;MRHFDIPKNKNKHVLLVEFDPTKYKTLFFTSKMNSQNIMLHNRRWPTIWNFESFNIIKKSDCRIPNISTLLDTDSLTVIRKEQNRIKKNIQVMMEGTYLESFFSIDSKSFWIPLRPFFESLIRHKMNEAINEIELAKKLFVNYQIGSILISSEIGFTEQIMMNLARKNKVPVIMMQHGVAYETEGAFERNNLLGYFPNFSDFMITWGNTTKEYLERCGIIPNKIKALGSTLYDDLFDKTLSKESTILLATSPPMKDLINDNLVATNENYRLAIEKICKIVTGLNQKLVIKLHPSLVDVA
;
A
#
# COMPACT_ATOMS: atom_id res chain seq x y z
N MET A 1 -2.43 -20.04 -15.53
CA MET A 1 -3.26 -19.76 -14.33
C MET A 1 -4.06 -20.99 -13.95
N ARG A 2 -3.96 -21.50 -12.71
CA ARG A 2 -4.83 -22.57 -12.22
C ARG A 2 -6.22 -21.97 -11.92
N HIS A 3 -7.25 -22.49 -12.55
CA HIS A 3 -8.64 -22.09 -12.38
C HIS A 3 -9.05 -22.26 -10.92
N PHE A 4 -9.37 -21.16 -10.24
CA PHE A 4 -10.11 -21.19 -8.98
C PHE A 4 -11.56 -20.83 -9.29
N ASP A 5 -12.48 -21.76 -9.02
CA ASP A 5 -13.92 -21.52 -9.06
C ASP A 5 -14.31 -20.64 -7.87
N ILE A 6 -14.19 -19.32 -8.05
CA ILE A 6 -14.77 -18.35 -7.11
C ILE A 6 -16.29 -18.37 -7.34
N PRO A 7 -17.13 -18.58 -6.29
CA PRO A 7 -18.57 -18.55 -6.43
C PRO A 7 -19.03 -17.24 -7.11
N LYS A 8 -19.67 -17.36 -8.27
CA LYS A 8 -20.19 -16.22 -9.03
C LYS A 8 -21.38 -15.62 -8.28
N ASN A 9 -21.14 -14.62 -7.44
CA ASN A 9 -22.22 -13.82 -6.88
C ASN A 9 -22.39 -12.54 -7.70
N LYS A 10 -23.24 -12.62 -8.75
CA LYS A 10 -23.46 -11.53 -9.71
C LYS A 10 -23.95 -10.20 -9.11
N ASN A 11 -24.30 -10.15 -7.83
CA ASN A 11 -24.82 -8.95 -7.18
C ASN A 11 -23.84 -8.27 -6.20
N LYS A 12 -22.68 -8.89 -5.89
CA LYS A 12 -21.70 -8.31 -4.96
C LYS A 12 -20.45 -7.82 -5.68
N HIS A 13 -19.89 -6.72 -5.19
CA HIS A 13 -18.65 -6.15 -5.70
C HIS A 13 -17.43 -6.62 -4.89
N VAL A 14 -16.32 -6.87 -5.57
CA VAL A 14 -14.98 -6.85 -4.97
C VAL A 14 -14.51 -5.40 -4.97
N LEU A 15 -14.33 -4.81 -3.80
CA LEU A 15 -13.86 -3.43 -3.65
C LEU A 15 -12.33 -3.41 -3.64
N LEU A 16 -11.74 -2.83 -4.68
CA LEU A 16 -10.32 -2.54 -4.77
C LEU A 16 -10.04 -1.19 -4.12
N VAL A 17 -9.19 -1.16 -3.11
CA VAL A 17 -8.84 0.07 -2.37
C VAL A 17 -7.43 0.51 -2.72
N GLU A 18 -7.29 1.70 -3.29
CA GLU A 18 -6.02 2.31 -3.67
C GLU A 18 -5.19 1.50 -4.70
N PHE A 19 -5.85 0.98 -5.73
CA PHE A 19 -5.22 0.24 -6.83
C PHE A 19 -5.05 1.11 -8.07
N ASP A 20 -3.84 1.13 -8.64
CA ASP A 20 -3.57 1.79 -9.92
C ASP A 20 -4.00 0.90 -11.09
N PRO A 21 -4.99 1.32 -11.91
CA PRO A 21 -5.44 0.53 -13.04
C PRO A 21 -4.33 0.17 -14.04
N THR A 22 -3.34 1.06 -14.21
CA THR A 22 -2.25 0.84 -15.17
C THR A 22 -1.30 -0.26 -14.68
N LYS A 23 -0.90 -0.22 -13.41
CA LYS A 23 -0.04 -1.24 -12.79
C LYS A 23 -0.72 -2.60 -12.67
N TYR A 24 -2.02 -2.62 -12.39
CA TYR A 24 -2.78 -3.84 -12.17
C TYR A 24 -3.69 -4.22 -13.35
N LYS A 25 -3.36 -3.78 -14.57
CA LYS A 25 -4.17 -3.98 -15.78
C LYS A 25 -4.69 -5.42 -15.96
N THR A 26 -3.83 -6.40 -15.72
CA THR A 26 -4.16 -7.83 -15.83
C THR A 26 -5.23 -8.25 -14.82
N LEU A 27 -5.19 -7.73 -13.58
CA LEU A 27 -6.24 -7.93 -12.59
C LEU A 27 -7.60 -7.37 -13.07
N PHE A 28 -7.62 -6.14 -13.60
CA PHE A 28 -8.85 -5.50 -14.07
C PHE A 28 -9.48 -6.28 -15.23
N PHE A 29 -8.70 -6.66 -16.24
CA PHE A 29 -9.23 -7.40 -17.40
C PHE A 29 -9.62 -8.82 -17.03
N THR A 30 -8.82 -9.51 -16.23
CA THR A 30 -9.11 -10.88 -15.78
C THR A 30 -10.35 -10.93 -14.90
N SER A 31 -10.61 -9.89 -14.11
CA SER A 31 -11.86 -9.78 -13.34
C SER A 31 -13.09 -9.82 -14.26
N LYS A 32 -13.09 -9.04 -15.35
CA LYS A 32 -14.17 -9.07 -16.33
C LYS A 32 -14.30 -10.42 -17.03
N MET A 33 -13.19 -11.00 -17.49
CA MET A 33 -13.19 -12.32 -18.14
C MET A 33 -13.80 -13.40 -17.25
N ASN A 34 -13.60 -13.30 -15.93
CA ASN A 34 -14.17 -14.22 -14.95
C ASN A 34 -15.54 -13.81 -14.41
N SER A 35 -16.20 -12.82 -15.03
CA SER A 35 -17.52 -12.30 -14.60
C SER A 35 -17.54 -11.80 -13.14
N GLN A 36 -16.42 -11.24 -12.67
CA GLN A 36 -16.31 -10.63 -11.35
C GLN A 36 -16.63 -9.14 -11.43
N ASN A 37 -17.55 -8.69 -10.58
CA ASN A 37 -17.88 -7.28 -10.48
C ASN A 37 -16.84 -6.59 -9.59
N ILE A 38 -16.00 -5.74 -10.18
CA ILE A 38 -15.02 -4.95 -9.42
C ILE A 38 -15.47 -3.51 -9.27
N MET A 39 -15.15 -2.92 -8.13
CA MET A 39 -15.37 -1.52 -7.82
C MET A 39 -14.06 -0.92 -7.31
N LEU A 40 -13.69 0.27 -7.79
CA LEU A 40 -12.43 0.90 -7.45
C LEU A 40 -12.65 2.14 -6.60
N HIS A 41 -11.98 2.21 -5.45
CA HIS A 41 -12.02 3.34 -4.53
C HIS A 41 -10.61 3.79 -4.19
N ASN A 42 -10.14 4.79 -4.92
CA ASN A 42 -8.87 5.47 -4.67
C ASN A 42 -9.15 6.85 -4.10
N ARG A 43 -8.45 7.21 -3.02
CA ARG A 43 -8.53 8.51 -2.34
C ARG A 43 -7.20 9.23 -2.33
N ARG A 44 -6.08 8.49 -2.32
CA ARG A 44 -4.73 9.07 -2.38
C ARG A 44 -4.37 9.58 -3.78
N TRP A 45 -4.90 8.95 -4.84
CA TRP A 45 -4.61 9.28 -6.24
C TRP A 45 -5.89 9.24 -7.06
N PRO A 46 -6.02 10.04 -8.14
CA PRO A 46 -7.17 9.97 -9.03
C PRO A 46 -7.34 8.57 -9.61
N THR A 47 -8.57 8.06 -9.57
CA THR A 47 -8.93 6.76 -10.16
C THR A 47 -8.63 6.71 -11.67
N ILE A 48 -8.84 7.82 -12.36
CA ILE A 48 -8.50 8.03 -13.77
C ILE A 48 -7.55 9.22 -13.83
N TRP A 49 -6.34 9.03 -14.33
CA TRP A 49 -5.31 10.08 -14.41
C TRP A 49 -4.70 10.23 -15.81
N ASN A 50 -5.03 9.33 -16.74
CA ASN A 50 -4.64 9.39 -18.14
C ASN A 50 -5.59 8.57 -19.03
N PHE A 51 -5.36 8.58 -20.35
CA PHE A 51 -6.16 7.81 -21.31
C PHE A 51 -6.07 6.29 -21.10
N GLU A 52 -4.93 5.79 -20.63
CA GLU A 52 -4.73 4.35 -20.37
C GLU A 52 -5.59 3.87 -19.20
N SER A 53 -5.50 4.52 -18.04
CA SER A 53 -6.32 4.23 -16.85
C SER A 53 -7.82 4.33 -17.17
N PHE A 54 -8.25 5.35 -17.92
CA PHE A 54 -9.62 5.46 -18.41
C PHE A 54 -10.04 4.24 -19.24
N ASN A 55 -9.23 3.84 -20.22
CA ASN A 55 -9.51 2.70 -21.07
C ASN A 55 -9.55 1.40 -20.31
N ILE A 56 -8.65 1.20 -19.34
CA ILE A 56 -8.63 -0.01 -18.51
C ILE A 56 -9.93 -0.10 -17.70
N ILE A 57 -10.33 0.99 -17.03
CA ILE A 57 -11.57 1.03 -16.24
C ILE A 57 -12.79 0.76 -17.13
N LYS A 58 -12.90 1.46 -18.27
CA LYS A 58 -14.01 1.26 -19.22
C LYS A 58 -14.07 -0.17 -19.77
N LYS A 59 -12.93 -0.74 -20.20
CA LYS A 59 -12.88 -2.06 -20.80
C LYS A 59 -13.08 -3.19 -19.79
N SER A 60 -12.66 -3.00 -18.54
CA SER A 60 -12.87 -3.95 -17.44
C SER A 60 -14.27 -3.88 -16.81
N ASP A 61 -15.11 -2.94 -17.23
CA ASP A 61 -16.41 -2.68 -16.61
C ASP A 61 -16.28 -2.42 -15.08
N CYS A 62 -15.17 -1.79 -14.69
CA CYS A 62 -14.92 -1.47 -13.31
C CYS A 62 -15.79 -0.30 -12.87
N ARG A 63 -16.55 -0.49 -11.80
CA ARG A 63 -17.38 0.57 -11.24
C ARG A 63 -16.52 1.57 -10.47
N ILE A 64 -16.75 2.86 -10.69
CA ILE A 64 -16.19 3.94 -9.86
C ILE A 64 -17.36 4.58 -9.09
N PRO A 65 -17.38 4.53 -7.75
CA PRO A 65 -18.37 5.25 -6.97
C PRO A 65 -18.26 6.76 -7.22
N ASN A 66 -19.38 7.40 -7.53
CA ASN A 66 -19.42 8.85 -7.61
C ASN A 66 -19.43 9.46 -6.20
N ILE A 67 -18.25 9.89 -5.75
CA ILE A 67 -18.02 10.44 -4.41
C ILE A 67 -18.83 11.71 -4.15
N SER A 68 -19.02 12.57 -5.16
CA SER A 68 -19.77 13.82 -4.98
C SER A 68 -21.25 13.59 -4.71
N THR A 69 -21.78 12.42 -5.08
CA THR A 69 -23.18 12.04 -4.85
C THR A 69 -23.37 11.07 -3.68
N LEU A 70 -22.29 10.62 -3.03
CA LEU A 70 -22.39 9.69 -1.90
C LEU A 70 -22.76 10.38 -0.59
N LEU A 71 -22.32 11.62 -0.39
CA LEU A 71 -22.62 12.40 0.81
C LEU A 71 -23.91 13.21 0.61
N ASP A 72 -24.90 12.94 1.46
CA ASP A 72 -26.15 13.69 1.56
C ASP A 72 -26.07 14.77 2.66
N THR A 73 -27.12 15.60 2.75
CA THR A 73 -27.21 16.68 3.75
C THR A 73 -27.09 16.16 5.20
N ASP A 74 -27.60 14.95 5.46
CA ASP A 74 -27.48 14.31 6.77
C ASP A 74 -26.03 13.95 7.08
N SER A 75 -25.29 13.40 6.11
CA SER A 75 -23.86 13.11 6.22
C SER A 75 -23.07 14.38 6.53
N LEU A 76 -23.35 15.46 5.81
CA LEU A 76 -22.69 16.75 6.03
C LEU A 76 -22.95 17.31 7.44
N THR A 77 -24.15 17.07 7.96
CA THR A 77 -24.52 17.46 9.33
C THR A 77 -23.74 16.65 10.37
N VAL A 78 -23.64 15.33 10.18
CA VAL A 78 -22.83 14.44 11.03
C VAL A 78 -21.36 14.84 11.00
N ILE A 79 -20.79 15.06 9.81
CA ILE A 79 -19.40 15.49 9.63
C ILE A 79 -19.12 16.76 10.44
N ARG A 80 -19.94 17.81 10.27
CA ARG A 80 -19.76 19.09 10.99
C ARG A 80 -19.82 18.91 12.50
N LYS A 81 -20.76 18.09 12.99
CA LYS A 81 -20.90 17.78 14.41
C LYS A 81 -19.65 17.09 14.96
N GLU A 82 -19.16 16.06 14.27
CA GLU A 82 -17.98 15.30 14.71
C GLU A 82 -16.69 16.12 14.61
N GLN A 83 -16.53 16.95 13.58
CA GLN A 83 -15.39 17.88 13.46
C GLN A 83 -15.37 18.87 14.63
N ASN A 84 -16.52 19.42 15.01
CA ASN A 84 -16.62 20.30 16.17
C ASN A 84 -16.32 19.57 17.48
N ARG A 85 -16.74 18.31 17.63
CA ARG A 85 -16.41 17.48 18.80
C ARG A 85 -14.91 17.22 18.90
N ILE A 86 -14.28 16.75 17.81
CA ILE A 86 -12.85 16.47 17.78
C ILE A 86 -12.01 17.74 17.93
N LYS A 87 -12.46 18.87 17.37
CA LYS A 87 -11.80 20.18 17.59
C LYS A 87 -11.64 20.50 19.07
N LYS A 88 -12.67 20.26 19.89
CA LYS A 88 -12.65 20.45 21.35
C LYS A 88 -11.70 19.46 22.03
N ASN A 89 -11.76 18.18 21.66
CA ASN A 89 -10.86 17.16 22.22
C ASN A 89 -9.39 17.46 21.95
N ILE A 90 -9.06 17.90 20.72
CA ILE A 90 -7.71 18.32 20.35
C ILE A 90 -7.26 19.49 21.23
N GLN A 91 -8.12 20.49 21.45
CA GLN A 91 -7.77 21.63 22.30
C GLN A 91 -7.41 21.19 23.73
N VAL A 92 -8.24 20.33 24.34
CA VAL A 92 -7.97 19.76 25.67
C VAL A 92 -6.63 19.02 25.69
N MET A 93 -6.34 18.23 24.64
CA MET A 93 -5.07 17.52 24.51
C MET A 93 -3.87 18.47 24.41
N MET A 94 -3.99 19.60 23.69
CA MET A 94 -2.91 20.59 23.53
C MET A 94 -2.64 21.39 24.80
N GLU A 95 -3.63 21.54 25.68
CA GLU A 95 -3.52 22.24 26.96
C GLU A 95 -2.98 21.36 28.09
N GLY A 96 -2.91 20.04 27.88
CA GLY A 96 -2.35 19.09 28.84
C GLY A 96 -0.81 19.13 28.93
N THR A 97 -0.28 18.73 30.07
CA THR A 97 1.17 18.70 30.36
C THR A 97 1.90 17.50 29.74
N TYR A 98 1.17 16.46 29.33
CA TYR A 98 1.78 15.24 28.77
C TYR A 98 2.65 15.54 27.55
N LEU A 99 2.15 16.33 26.59
CA LEU A 99 2.90 16.61 25.34
C LEU A 99 4.17 17.42 25.62
N GLU A 100 4.15 18.30 26.61
CA GLU A 100 5.33 19.04 27.04
C GLU A 100 6.41 18.09 27.59
N SER A 101 6.01 17.12 28.41
CA SER A 101 6.92 16.10 28.93
C SER A 101 7.40 15.11 27.86
N PHE A 102 6.54 14.76 26.90
CA PHE A 102 6.84 13.80 25.84
C PHE A 102 7.81 14.38 24.81
N PHE A 103 7.61 15.63 24.41
CA PHE A 103 8.49 16.35 23.49
C PHE A 103 9.60 17.09 24.26
N SER A 104 10.42 16.32 24.98
CA SER A 104 11.57 16.81 25.74
C SER A 104 12.82 15.98 25.48
N ILE A 105 13.98 16.63 25.43
CA ILE A 105 15.30 15.99 25.43
C ILE A 105 16.07 16.56 26.62
N ASP A 106 16.68 15.71 27.45
CA ASP A 106 17.38 16.12 28.67
C ASP A 106 16.53 17.03 29.57
N SER A 107 15.25 16.70 29.71
CA SER A 107 14.23 17.48 30.45
C SER A 107 14.01 18.91 29.93
N LYS A 108 14.51 19.24 28.74
CA LYS A 108 14.23 20.49 28.04
C LYS A 108 13.14 20.25 27.00
N SER A 109 11.98 20.82 27.25
CA SER A 109 10.85 20.73 26.34
C SER A 109 11.06 21.60 25.11
N PHE A 110 10.80 21.01 23.94
CA PHE A 110 10.68 21.72 22.66
C PHE A 110 9.21 21.74 22.19
N TRP A 111 8.27 21.44 23.08
CA TRP A 111 6.84 21.42 22.75
C TRP A 111 6.30 22.78 22.34
N ILE A 112 6.65 23.85 23.05
CA ILE A 112 6.15 25.20 22.77
C ILE A 112 6.37 25.61 21.31
N PRO A 113 7.58 25.53 20.74
CA PRO A 113 7.79 25.85 19.32
C PRO A 113 7.17 24.81 18.36
N LEU A 114 7.02 23.55 18.76
CA LEU A 114 6.43 22.49 17.92
C LEU A 114 4.90 22.56 17.85
N ARG A 115 4.24 22.98 18.94
CA ARG A 115 2.80 22.97 19.16
C ARG A 115 1.99 23.51 17.97
N PRO A 116 2.24 24.70 17.40
CA PRO A 116 1.41 25.22 16.31
C PRO A 116 1.43 24.32 15.07
N PHE A 117 2.58 23.71 14.74
CA PHE A 117 2.70 22.79 13.61
C PHE A 117 1.97 21.48 13.87
N PHE A 118 2.16 20.92 15.07
CA PHE A 118 1.50 19.68 15.46
C PHE A 118 -0.02 19.84 15.53
N GLU A 119 -0.51 20.94 16.11
CA GLU A 119 -1.93 21.25 16.19
C GLU A 119 -2.55 21.41 14.80
N SER A 120 -1.90 22.15 13.90
CA SER A 120 -2.35 22.30 12.52
C SER A 120 -2.44 20.95 11.81
N LEU A 121 -1.40 20.13 11.91
CA LEU A 121 -1.33 18.81 11.30
C LEU A 121 -2.45 17.88 11.81
N ILE A 122 -2.60 17.75 13.13
CA ILE A 122 -3.62 16.87 13.74
C ILE A 122 -5.03 17.37 13.42
N ARG A 123 -5.30 18.68 13.49
CA ARG A 123 -6.63 19.21 13.13
C ARG A 123 -6.97 18.91 11.67
N HIS A 124 -6.05 19.13 10.76
CA HIS A 124 -6.24 18.82 9.35
C HIS A 124 -6.52 17.33 9.13
N LYS A 125 -5.65 16.45 9.67
CA LYS A 125 -5.77 15.00 9.49
C LYS A 125 -7.01 14.40 10.13
N MET A 126 -7.42 14.91 11.29
CA MET A 126 -8.65 14.43 11.93
C MET A 126 -9.91 14.86 11.17
N ASN A 127 -9.94 16.08 10.63
CA ASN A 127 -11.05 16.52 9.79
C ASN A 127 -11.14 15.71 8.50
N GLU A 128 -10.00 15.44 7.85
CA GLU A 128 -9.89 14.54 6.69
C GLU A 128 -10.45 13.14 7.04
N ALA A 129 -10.02 12.55 8.16
CA ALA A 129 -10.49 11.25 8.61
C ALA A 129 -12.00 11.18 8.82
N ILE A 130 -12.60 12.20 9.44
CA ILE A 130 -14.05 12.25 9.65
C ILE A 130 -14.80 12.22 8.31
N ASN A 131 -14.34 13.02 7.34
CA ASN A 131 -14.94 13.04 6.00
C ASN A 131 -14.83 11.67 5.32
N GLU A 132 -13.64 11.07 5.31
CA GLU A 132 -13.40 9.78 4.68
C GLU A 132 -14.15 8.64 5.36
N ILE A 133 -14.29 8.66 6.69
CA ILE A 133 -15.08 7.68 7.44
C ILE A 133 -16.56 7.76 7.06
N GLU A 134 -17.16 8.96 7.02
CA GLU A 134 -18.58 9.12 6.65
C GLU A 134 -18.83 8.77 5.18
N LEU A 135 -17.92 9.16 4.29
CA LEU A 135 -17.96 8.76 2.88
C LEU A 135 -17.92 7.22 2.73
N ALA A 136 -16.98 6.57 3.41
CA ALA A 136 -16.85 5.13 3.37
C ALA A 136 -18.09 4.43 3.96
N LYS A 137 -18.69 4.95 5.04
CA LYS A 137 -19.97 4.41 5.55
C LYS A 137 -21.05 4.43 4.48
N LYS A 138 -21.23 5.56 3.77
CA LYS A 138 -22.20 5.66 2.68
C LYS A 138 -21.89 4.72 1.52
N LEU A 139 -20.61 4.48 1.23
CA LEU A 139 -20.20 3.48 0.24
C LEU A 139 -20.72 2.07 0.61
N PHE A 140 -20.54 1.64 1.86
CA PHE A 140 -21.02 0.32 2.31
C PHE A 140 -22.55 0.21 2.38
N VAL A 141 -23.26 1.31 2.59
CA VAL A 141 -24.74 1.34 2.57
C VAL A 141 -25.27 1.25 1.14
N ASN A 142 -24.65 1.97 0.21
CA ASN A 142 -25.17 2.11 -1.16
C ASN A 142 -24.75 0.96 -2.09
N TYR A 143 -23.73 0.18 -1.70
CA TYR A 143 -23.18 -0.90 -2.53
C TYR A 143 -23.09 -2.21 -1.77
N GLN A 144 -23.49 -3.30 -2.41
CA GLN A 144 -23.29 -4.64 -1.87
C GLN A 144 -21.84 -5.06 -2.06
N ILE A 145 -21.01 -4.88 -1.04
CA ILE A 145 -19.60 -5.26 -1.06
C ILE A 145 -19.48 -6.71 -0.57
N GLY A 146 -18.89 -7.58 -1.39
CA GLY A 146 -18.70 -9.01 -1.08
C GLY A 146 -17.32 -9.33 -0.53
N SER A 147 -16.31 -8.54 -0.87
CA SER A 147 -14.95 -8.60 -0.32
C SER A 147 -14.21 -7.30 -0.61
N ILE A 148 -13.10 -7.08 0.11
CA ILE A 148 -12.20 -5.95 -0.12
C ILE A 148 -10.82 -6.49 -0.44
N LEU A 149 -10.19 -5.94 -1.48
CA LEU A 149 -8.79 -6.15 -1.79
C LEU A 149 -8.00 -4.91 -1.42
N ILE A 150 -6.94 -5.08 -0.63
CA ILE A 150 -6.00 -4.03 -0.23
C ILE A 150 -4.56 -4.46 -0.53
N SER A 151 -3.64 -3.51 -0.63
CA SER A 151 -2.20 -3.78 -0.79
C SER A 151 -1.43 -3.73 0.53
N SER A 152 -1.96 -3.06 1.55
CA SER A 152 -1.31 -2.85 2.85
C SER A 152 -2.36 -2.57 3.94
N GLU A 153 -2.07 -2.99 5.19
CA GLU A 153 -2.92 -2.74 6.36
C GLU A 153 -2.63 -1.41 7.07
N ILE A 154 -1.58 -0.69 6.67
CA ILE A 154 -1.16 0.56 7.32
C ILE A 154 -1.60 1.82 6.57
N GLY A 155 -2.15 1.66 5.37
CA GLY A 155 -2.67 2.78 4.59
C GLY A 155 -3.91 3.40 5.22
N PHE A 156 -4.02 4.73 5.16
CA PHE A 156 -5.11 5.48 5.79
C PHE A 156 -6.49 5.07 5.28
N THR A 157 -6.68 5.04 3.95
CA THR A 157 -7.93 4.61 3.32
C THR A 157 -8.21 3.13 3.62
N GLU A 158 -7.18 2.29 3.53
CA GLU A 158 -7.25 0.85 3.80
C GLU A 158 -7.72 0.57 5.22
N GLN A 159 -7.19 1.27 6.24
CA GLN A 159 -7.60 1.13 7.63
C GLN A 159 -9.07 1.50 7.86
N ILE A 160 -9.56 2.57 7.23
CA ILE A 160 -10.98 2.95 7.30
C ILE A 160 -11.84 1.84 6.70
N MET A 161 -11.48 1.37 5.50
CA MET A 161 -12.22 0.33 4.78
C MET A 161 -12.22 -1.00 5.53
N MET A 162 -11.08 -1.43 6.06
CA MET A 162 -10.95 -2.65 6.87
C MET A 162 -11.81 -2.61 8.13
N ASN A 163 -11.83 -1.48 8.84
CA ASN A 163 -12.66 -1.34 10.03
C ASN A 163 -14.16 -1.42 9.71
N LEU A 164 -14.59 -0.82 8.60
CA LEU A 164 -15.97 -0.92 8.13
C LEU A 164 -16.28 -2.33 7.60
N ALA A 165 -15.33 -2.99 6.94
CA ALA A 165 -15.48 -4.37 6.47
C ALA A 165 -15.79 -5.31 7.63
N ARG A 166 -15.01 -5.25 8.71
CA ARG A 166 -15.25 -6.04 9.93
C ARG A 166 -16.64 -5.80 10.52
N LYS A 167 -17.06 -4.53 10.64
CA LYS A 167 -18.41 -4.18 11.14
C LYS A 167 -19.52 -4.75 10.27
N ASN A 168 -19.30 -4.83 8.95
CA ASN A 168 -20.26 -5.36 7.99
C ASN A 168 -20.05 -6.84 7.65
N LYS A 169 -19.14 -7.54 8.33
CA LYS A 169 -18.78 -8.95 8.07
C LYS A 169 -18.37 -9.21 6.61
N VAL A 170 -17.67 -8.25 6.02
CA VAL A 170 -17.09 -8.33 4.67
C VAL A 170 -15.63 -8.79 4.80
N PRO A 171 -15.23 -9.87 4.10
CA PRO A 171 -13.87 -10.37 4.16
C PRO A 171 -12.87 -9.39 3.52
N VAL A 172 -11.71 -9.23 4.16
CA VAL A 172 -10.58 -8.44 3.69
C VAL A 172 -9.47 -9.38 3.21
N ILE A 173 -9.00 -9.13 2.00
CA ILE A 173 -7.90 -9.84 1.36
C ILE A 173 -6.77 -8.83 1.16
N MET A 174 -5.60 -9.13 1.71
CA MET A 174 -4.39 -8.36 1.46
C MET A 174 -3.59 -9.01 0.33
N MET A 175 -3.17 -8.24 -0.65
CA MET A 175 -2.26 -8.70 -1.69
C MET A 175 -0.87 -8.14 -1.45
N GLN A 176 0.14 -9.01 -1.49
CA GLN A 176 1.54 -8.61 -1.43
C GLN A 176 1.84 -7.60 -2.55
N HIS A 177 2.29 -6.40 -2.18
CA HIS A 177 2.60 -5.32 -3.13
C HIS A 177 4.10 -5.13 -3.35
N GLY A 178 4.94 -5.75 -2.52
CA GLY A 178 6.40 -5.66 -2.61
C GLY A 178 7.10 -6.84 -1.94
N VAL A 179 8.42 -6.91 -2.12
CA VAL A 179 9.28 -7.93 -1.50
C VAL A 179 9.83 -7.36 -0.20
N ALA A 180 9.60 -8.06 0.91
CA ALA A 180 10.17 -7.72 2.20
C ALA A 180 11.53 -8.42 2.40
N TYR A 181 12.30 -7.98 3.40
CA TYR A 181 13.44 -8.78 3.88
C TYR A 181 12.89 -9.97 4.67
N GLU A 182 12.92 -11.16 4.08
CA GLU A 182 12.33 -12.37 4.68
C GLU A 182 13.29 -13.08 5.64
N THR A 183 13.80 -12.34 6.62
CA THR A 183 14.73 -12.82 7.66
C THR A 183 14.14 -12.64 9.06
N GLU A 184 14.62 -13.42 10.04
CA GLU A 184 14.14 -13.31 11.44
C GLU A 184 14.34 -11.90 12.01
N GLY A 185 15.51 -11.28 11.75
CA GLY A 185 15.80 -9.93 12.22
C GLY A 185 14.95 -8.82 11.59
N ALA A 186 14.21 -9.11 10.52
CA ALA A 186 13.32 -8.16 9.85
C ALA A 186 11.85 -8.25 10.33
N PHE A 187 11.54 -9.18 11.24
CA PHE A 187 10.16 -9.44 11.69
C PHE A 187 9.44 -8.16 12.15
N GLU A 188 10.00 -7.44 13.12
CA GLU A 188 9.36 -6.26 13.71
C GLU A 188 9.14 -5.16 12.65
N ARG A 189 10.18 -4.90 11.85
CA ARG A 189 10.10 -3.94 10.74
C ARG A 189 8.99 -4.30 9.77
N ASN A 190 8.95 -5.56 9.31
CA ASN A 190 7.97 -6.00 8.33
C ASN A 190 6.55 -5.94 8.88
N ASN A 191 6.38 -6.26 10.16
CA ASN A 191 5.10 -6.14 10.85
C ASN A 191 4.64 -4.67 10.93
N LEU A 192 5.53 -3.75 11.30
CA LEU A 192 5.25 -2.31 11.37
C LEU A 192 4.96 -1.69 10.01
N LEU A 193 5.62 -2.16 8.95
CA LEU A 193 5.39 -1.70 7.58
C LEU A 193 4.15 -2.33 6.93
N GLY A 194 3.41 -3.16 7.66
CA GLY A 194 2.16 -3.75 7.18
C GLY A 194 2.38 -4.76 6.06
N TYR A 195 3.48 -5.53 6.09
CA TYR A 195 3.66 -6.70 5.23
C TYR A 195 2.90 -7.93 5.73
N PHE A 196 2.38 -7.90 6.96
CA PHE A 196 1.71 -9.03 7.59
C PHE A 196 0.20 -8.83 7.60
N PRO A 197 -0.59 -9.89 7.44
CA PRO A 197 -2.04 -9.83 7.45
C PRO A 197 -2.58 -9.92 8.89
N ASN A 198 -2.23 -8.95 9.74
CA ASN A 198 -2.64 -8.94 11.14
C ASN A 198 -4.16 -8.79 11.29
N PHE A 199 -4.75 -8.01 10.39
CA PHE A 199 -6.14 -7.61 10.43
C PHE A 199 -6.99 -8.17 9.29
N SER A 200 -6.34 -8.63 8.22
CA SER A 200 -6.96 -9.23 7.05
C SER A 200 -7.33 -10.69 7.31
N ASP A 201 -8.39 -11.14 6.64
CA ASP A 201 -8.83 -12.54 6.71
C ASP A 201 -7.90 -13.45 5.92
N PHE A 202 -7.42 -12.95 4.77
CA PHE A 202 -6.50 -13.68 3.89
C PHE A 202 -5.38 -12.79 3.37
N MET A 203 -4.25 -13.42 3.02
CA MET A 203 -3.16 -12.80 2.29
C MET A 203 -2.84 -13.58 1.02
N ILE A 204 -2.66 -12.87 -0.09
CA ILE A 204 -2.14 -13.41 -1.33
C ILE A 204 -0.65 -13.05 -1.41
N THR A 205 0.20 -14.07 -1.52
CA THR A 205 1.65 -13.91 -1.70
C THR A 205 2.07 -14.23 -3.13
N TRP A 206 3.23 -13.68 -3.52
CA TRP A 206 3.81 -13.91 -4.85
C TRP A 206 4.29 -15.35 -5.06
N GLY A 207 4.54 -16.08 -3.99
CA GLY A 207 4.98 -17.47 -4.07
C GLY A 207 5.07 -18.16 -2.72
N ASN A 208 5.58 -19.39 -2.75
CA ASN A 208 5.73 -20.23 -1.56
C ASN A 208 6.81 -19.69 -0.61
N THR A 209 7.87 -19.06 -1.11
CA THR A 209 8.95 -18.50 -0.27
C THR A 209 8.40 -17.50 0.76
N THR A 210 7.63 -16.50 0.31
CA THR A 210 6.98 -15.53 1.22
C THR A 210 5.98 -16.21 2.14
N LYS A 211 5.24 -17.20 1.64
CA LYS A 211 4.28 -17.97 2.45
C LYS A 211 4.99 -18.68 3.60
N GLU A 212 6.06 -19.42 3.32
CA GLU A 212 6.87 -20.14 4.31
C GLU A 212 7.49 -19.18 5.32
N TYR A 213 7.96 -18.00 4.88
CA TYR A 213 8.44 -16.96 5.79
C TYR A 213 7.34 -16.47 6.75
N LEU A 214 6.14 -16.19 6.25
CA LEU A 214 5.00 -15.77 7.09
C LEU A 214 4.57 -16.87 8.07
N GLU A 215 4.62 -18.13 7.65
CA GLU A 215 4.35 -19.29 8.53
C GLU A 215 5.38 -19.39 9.66
N ARG A 216 6.68 -19.22 9.37
CA ARG A 216 7.73 -19.12 10.40
C ARG A 216 7.53 -17.94 11.35
N CYS A 217 6.94 -16.85 10.85
CA CYS A 217 6.55 -15.69 11.63
C CYS A 217 5.25 -15.88 12.45
N GLY A 218 4.67 -17.09 12.44
CA GLY A 218 3.48 -17.42 13.23
C GLY A 218 2.14 -17.09 12.58
N ILE A 219 2.13 -16.69 11.30
CA ILE A 219 0.88 -16.48 10.55
C ILE A 219 0.27 -17.83 10.17
N ILE A 220 -1.04 -17.99 10.42
CA ILE A 220 -1.76 -19.25 10.18
C ILE A 220 -1.71 -19.60 8.68
N PRO A 221 -1.19 -20.79 8.29
CA PRO A 221 -1.05 -21.22 6.90
C PRO A 221 -2.33 -21.09 6.06
N ASN A 222 -3.49 -21.37 6.66
CA ASN A 222 -4.79 -21.32 5.97
C ASN A 222 -5.19 -19.91 5.52
N LYS A 223 -4.68 -18.86 6.18
CA LYS A 223 -4.87 -17.46 5.78
C LYS A 223 -4.07 -17.10 4.53
N ILE A 224 -2.98 -17.82 4.24
CA ILE A 224 -2.03 -17.43 3.20
C ILE A 224 -2.25 -18.24 1.92
N LYS A 225 -2.35 -17.56 0.78
CA LYS A 225 -2.51 -18.16 -0.55
C LYS A 225 -1.38 -17.69 -1.45
N ALA A 226 -0.46 -18.60 -1.79
CA ALA A 226 0.59 -18.35 -2.78
C ALA A 226 0.02 -18.45 -4.20
N LEU A 227 -0.44 -17.33 -4.74
CA LEU A 227 -1.12 -17.29 -6.06
C LEU A 227 -0.34 -16.52 -7.13
N GLY A 228 0.74 -15.83 -6.76
CA GLY A 228 1.51 -15.01 -7.69
C GLY A 228 1.18 -13.52 -7.56
N SER A 229 1.64 -12.75 -8.54
CA SER A 229 1.46 -11.31 -8.61
C SER A 229 0.92 -10.92 -9.98
N THR A 230 -0.29 -10.35 -10.00
CA THR A 230 -0.91 -9.88 -11.23
C THR A 230 -0.15 -8.72 -11.89
N LEU A 231 0.80 -8.09 -11.18
CA LEU A 231 1.68 -7.06 -11.73
C LEU A 231 2.68 -7.62 -12.75
N TYR A 232 3.04 -8.89 -12.62
CA TYR A 232 4.15 -9.51 -13.35
C TYR A 232 3.70 -10.65 -14.26
N ASP A 233 2.40 -10.95 -14.32
CA ASP A 233 1.85 -12.02 -15.16
C ASP A 233 2.30 -11.88 -16.63
N ASP A 234 2.24 -10.66 -17.17
CA ASP A 234 2.62 -10.35 -18.56
C ASP A 234 4.13 -10.53 -18.86
N LEU A 235 4.99 -10.71 -17.83
CA LEU A 235 6.41 -11.01 -18.04
C LEU A 235 6.63 -12.43 -18.55
N PHE A 236 5.76 -13.36 -18.17
CA PHE A 236 5.90 -14.78 -18.51
C PHE A 236 5.46 -15.10 -19.95
N ASP A 237 4.74 -14.18 -20.60
CA ASP A 237 4.32 -14.30 -22.00
C ASP A 237 5.37 -13.76 -22.99
N LYS A 238 6.48 -13.20 -22.50
CA LYS A 238 7.52 -12.60 -23.36
C LYS A 238 8.58 -13.62 -23.75
N THR A 239 8.94 -13.65 -25.03
CA THR A 239 10.11 -14.37 -25.52
C THR A 239 11.38 -13.64 -25.11
N LEU A 240 12.26 -14.33 -24.39
CA LEU A 240 13.57 -13.78 -23.99
C LEU A 240 14.55 -13.89 -25.17
N SER A 241 15.25 -12.79 -25.48
CA SER A 241 16.38 -12.87 -26.40
C SER A 241 17.55 -13.58 -25.72
N LYS A 242 18.33 -14.34 -26.48
CA LYS A 242 19.51 -15.08 -25.99
C LYS A 242 20.77 -14.21 -25.99
N GLU A 243 20.67 -12.90 -25.77
CA GLU A 243 21.86 -12.06 -25.65
C GLU A 243 22.59 -12.33 -24.33
N SER A 244 23.88 -12.62 -24.41
CA SER A 244 24.77 -12.75 -23.25
C SER A 244 25.15 -11.36 -22.71
N THR A 245 24.25 -10.75 -21.94
CA THR A 245 24.50 -9.48 -21.24
C THR A 245 24.34 -9.68 -19.74
N ILE A 246 25.28 -9.14 -18.96
CA ILE A 246 25.17 -9.06 -17.51
C ILE A 246 24.45 -7.74 -17.16
N LEU A 247 23.31 -7.85 -16.49
CA LEU A 247 22.57 -6.70 -15.97
C LEU A 247 22.88 -6.51 -14.48
N LEU A 248 23.41 -5.35 -14.12
CA LEU A 248 23.53 -4.92 -12.73
C LEU A 248 22.40 -3.92 -12.42
N ALA A 249 21.34 -4.40 -11.79
CA ALA A 249 20.29 -3.55 -11.24
C ALA A 249 20.74 -3.06 -9.85
N THR A 250 21.05 -1.77 -9.73
CA THR A 250 21.57 -1.20 -8.48
C THR A 250 20.44 -0.66 -7.62
N SER A 251 20.56 -0.79 -6.30
CA SER A 251 19.77 -0.04 -5.31
C SER A 251 20.72 0.70 -4.37
N PRO A 252 20.68 2.03 -4.31
CA PRO A 252 21.54 2.79 -3.39
C PRO A 252 21.12 2.52 -1.93
N PRO A 253 21.98 2.84 -0.96
CA PRO A 253 21.58 2.98 0.43
C PRO A 253 20.35 3.90 0.54
N MET A 254 19.35 3.47 1.31
CA MET A 254 18.07 4.15 1.46
C MET A 254 18.17 5.28 2.50
N LYS A 255 17.80 6.50 2.12
CA LYS A 255 17.94 7.70 3.00
C LYS A 255 17.13 7.61 4.30
N ASP A 256 16.06 6.83 4.31
CA ASP A 256 15.18 6.59 5.45
C ASP A 256 15.73 5.55 6.44
N LEU A 257 16.85 4.90 6.15
CA LEU A 257 17.53 3.99 7.06
C LEU A 257 18.79 4.65 7.62
N ILE A 258 18.88 4.79 8.95
CA ILE A 258 20.01 5.47 9.62
C ILE A 258 21.35 4.83 9.22
N ASN A 259 21.41 3.49 9.20
CA ASN A 259 22.62 2.74 8.84
C ASN A 259 23.05 2.96 7.38
N ASP A 260 22.10 3.27 6.50
CA ASP A 260 22.37 3.51 5.09
C ASP A 260 22.96 4.91 4.84
N ASN A 261 22.80 5.82 5.80
CA ASN A 261 23.42 7.14 5.79
C ASN A 261 24.86 7.13 6.33
N LEU A 262 25.39 5.99 6.79
CA LEU A 262 26.77 5.89 7.26
C LEU A 262 27.76 5.97 6.09
N VAL A 263 28.87 6.67 6.31
CA VAL A 263 29.98 6.76 5.33
C VAL A 263 30.47 5.37 4.94
N ALA A 264 30.65 4.48 5.91
CA ALA A 264 31.12 3.11 5.68
C ALA A 264 30.18 2.32 4.74
N THR A 265 28.85 2.46 4.91
CA THR A 265 27.87 1.79 4.04
C THR A 265 27.98 2.28 2.60
N ASN A 266 28.09 3.60 2.42
CA ASN A 266 28.21 4.21 1.08
C ASN A 266 29.54 3.84 0.39
N GLU A 267 30.65 3.81 1.14
CA GLU A 267 31.94 3.34 0.62
C GLU A 267 31.89 1.85 0.24
N ASN A 268 31.27 1.00 1.06
CA ASN A 268 31.10 -0.41 0.74
C ASN A 268 30.26 -0.62 -0.53
N TYR A 269 29.19 0.16 -0.70
CA TYR A 269 28.37 0.14 -1.92
C TYR A 269 29.19 0.53 -3.16
N ARG A 270 29.97 1.62 -3.09
CA ARG A 270 30.85 2.05 -4.18
C ARG A 270 31.87 0.96 -4.54
N LEU A 271 32.57 0.42 -3.53
CA LEU A 271 33.58 -0.62 -3.71
C LEU A 271 32.99 -1.91 -4.30
N ALA A 272 31.76 -2.27 -3.92
CA ALA A 272 31.07 -3.43 -4.49
C ALA A 272 30.78 -3.25 -5.98
N ILE A 273 30.29 -2.08 -6.40
CA ILE A 273 30.06 -1.77 -7.81
C ILE A 273 31.38 -1.81 -8.59
N GLU A 274 32.43 -1.16 -8.09
CA GLU A 274 33.76 -1.17 -8.73
C GLU A 274 34.31 -2.58 -8.90
N LYS A 275 34.15 -3.42 -7.87
CA LYS A 275 34.58 -4.82 -7.90
C LYS A 275 33.80 -5.61 -8.95
N ILE A 276 32.48 -5.43 -9.04
CA ILE A 276 31.65 -6.08 -10.07
C ILE A 276 32.09 -5.64 -11.46
N CYS A 277 32.28 -4.34 -11.69
CA CYS A 277 32.77 -3.82 -12.97
C CYS A 277 34.11 -4.45 -13.36
N LYS A 278 35.10 -4.48 -12.45
CA LYS A 278 36.41 -5.10 -12.69
C LYS A 278 36.30 -6.58 -13.05
N ILE A 279 35.47 -7.34 -12.33
CA ILE A 279 35.25 -8.76 -12.59
C ILE A 279 34.63 -8.97 -13.98
N VAL A 280 33.56 -8.23 -14.30
CA VAL A 280 32.83 -8.39 -15.57
C VAL A 280 33.70 -7.98 -16.77
N THR A 281 34.47 -6.90 -16.65
CA THR A 281 35.47 -6.50 -17.65
C THR A 281 36.54 -7.59 -17.83
N GLY A 282 37.04 -8.17 -16.74
CA GLY A 282 38.01 -9.27 -16.80
C GLY A 282 37.47 -10.55 -17.47
N LEU A 283 36.15 -10.78 -17.41
CA LEU A 283 35.46 -11.88 -18.10
C LEU A 283 35.13 -11.59 -19.56
N ASN A 284 35.47 -10.40 -20.07
CA ASN A 284 35.10 -9.92 -21.42
C ASN A 284 33.59 -10.03 -21.71
N GLN A 285 32.76 -9.78 -20.70
CA GLN A 285 31.30 -9.80 -20.81
C GLN A 285 30.75 -8.37 -20.88
N LYS A 286 29.63 -8.19 -21.60
CA LYS A 286 28.93 -6.91 -21.67
C LYS A 286 28.20 -6.64 -20.35
N LEU A 287 28.54 -5.54 -19.68
CA LEU A 287 27.84 -5.06 -18.49
C LEU A 287 26.86 -3.94 -18.85
N VAL A 288 25.61 -4.08 -18.43
CA VAL A 288 24.61 -2.99 -18.44
C VAL A 288 24.29 -2.66 -16.99
N ILE A 289 24.49 -1.41 -16.59
CA ILE A 289 24.15 -0.92 -15.26
C ILE A 289 22.82 -0.20 -15.33
N LYS A 290 21.82 -0.68 -14.57
CA LYS A 290 20.51 -0.04 -14.45
C LYS A 290 20.38 0.58 -13.06
N LEU A 291 20.44 1.90 -13.02
CA LEU A 291 20.29 2.67 -11.79
C LEU A 291 18.86 2.58 -11.24
N HIS A 292 18.73 2.63 -9.92
CA HIS A 292 17.43 2.68 -9.26
C HIS A 292 16.68 3.95 -9.69
N PRO A 293 15.36 3.89 -10.00
CA PRO A 293 14.61 5.07 -10.43
C PRO A 293 14.64 6.23 -9.42
N SER A 294 14.69 5.95 -8.12
CA SER A 294 14.75 6.99 -7.07
C SER A 294 16.07 7.78 -7.02
N LEU A 295 17.08 7.37 -7.78
CA LEU A 295 18.32 8.16 -7.95
C LEU A 295 18.18 9.24 -9.02
N VAL A 296 17.15 9.17 -9.86
CA VAL A 296 16.96 10.06 -11.02
C VAL A 296 16.30 11.39 -10.61
N ASP A 297 15.75 11.49 -9.39
CA ASP A 297 15.15 12.73 -8.85
C ASP A 297 16.19 13.74 -8.30
N VAL A 298 17.47 13.57 -8.62
CA VAL A 298 18.54 14.52 -8.28
C VAL A 298 19.38 14.81 -9.53
N ALA A 299 18.78 15.52 -10.49
CA ALA A 299 19.47 16.19 -11.57
C ALA A 299 18.75 17.52 -11.88
#